data_AF-A0A815IU78-F1
#
_entry.id   AF-A0A815IU78-F1
#
_cell.length_a   1.000
_cell.length_b   1.000
_cell.length_c   1.000
_cell.angle_alpha   90.00
_cell.angle_beta   90.00
_cell.angle_gamma   90.00
#
_symmetry.space_group_name_H-M   'P 1'
#
loop_
_entity.id
_entity.type
_entity.pdbx_description
1 polymer ?
#
loop_
_entity_poly.entity_id
_entity_poly.type
_entity_poly.pdbx_seq_one_letter_code
_entity_poly.pdbx_strand_id
1 'polypeptide(L)'
;MLSSPVQVSDYASCCIRCQTTSGCMAFAYSPSTRQCWPKTSTGGGGKPEGNRISGYSSNMCGGFIRKDDWDIPGNDILSSPVQVSDYASCCVKCQTTSGCKAFAYSPSTKECWPKTSTGNGGFSRSDRISGFDDDVVGATWKEHWFEHNQLLTRVYYDNDLALYYDDDVAHSTVPYISRYLSDAWRYVKRNYGSFGPDGRLYAIFHTGKYSGGHPSYYYSASHDFKNVIDQGAGPWFEQLGSMDIPTHEIFHIVEMASFNTQGSPGFGNPPNGIWGDSKMAEIFGYDLYKGLGLTAEAERAKSLSLANSDNFPRPNTYWFRDWLYPWYTRGGETKTLVNFFRLLAQYFPKHPGTNHYARSMNWGEFIHFSSGAAGTNMKNQAIIAFGWTSEMENQFNKARSDFASIIYI
;
A
#
# COMPACT_ATOMS: atom_id res chain seq x y z
N MET A 1 -16.28 -35.50 21.35
CA MET A 1 -16.17 -35.39 19.87
C MET A 1 -17.47 -35.90 19.28
N LEU A 2 -18.05 -35.21 18.28
CA LEU A 2 -19.36 -35.56 17.71
C LEU A 2 -19.28 -36.58 16.56
N SER A 3 -18.12 -36.76 15.93
CA SER A 3 -17.93 -37.71 14.81
C SER A 3 -16.43 -37.88 14.47
N SER A 4 -16.13 -38.92 13.68
CA SER A 4 -14.84 -39.12 13.01
C SER A 4 -14.48 -37.93 12.11
N PRO A 5 -13.18 -37.65 11.84
CA PRO A 5 -12.77 -36.56 10.96
C PRO A 5 -13.41 -36.69 9.58
N VAL A 6 -13.84 -35.54 9.03
CA VAL A 6 -14.40 -35.46 7.68
C VAL A 6 -13.47 -34.67 6.76
N GLN A 7 -13.41 -35.06 5.50
CA GLN A 7 -12.64 -34.36 4.48
C GLN A 7 -13.36 -33.08 4.04
N VAL A 8 -12.61 -31.98 3.95
CA VAL A 8 -13.09 -30.67 3.52
C VAL A 8 -12.03 -29.98 2.66
N SER A 9 -12.40 -29.09 1.73
CA SER A 9 -11.42 -28.50 0.81
C SER A 9 -10.40 -27.59 1.49
N ASP A 10 -10.80 -26.94 2.59
CA ASP A 10 -10.05 -25.88 3.25
C ASP A 10 -10.56 -25.64 4.68
N TYR A 11 -9.90 -24.73 5.39
CA TYR A 11 -10.26 -24.29 6.74
C TYR A 11 -11.69 -23.75 6.82
N ALA A 12 -12.14 -22.98 5.82
CA ALA A 12 -13.48 -22.39 5.79
C ALA A 12 -14.57 -23.47 5.69
N SER A 13 -14.34 -24.49 4.88
CA SER A 13 -15.21 -25.64 4.74
C SER A 13 -15.30 -26.47 6.02
N CYS A 14 -14.23 -26.50 6.82
CA CYS A 14 -14.29 -27.10 8.16
C CYS A 14 -15.18 -26.30 9.13
N CYS A 15 -15.13 -24.97 9.04
CA CYS A 15 -16.00 -24.08 9.81
C CYS A 15 -17.49 -24.32 9.47
N ILE A 16 -17.82 -24.32 8.17
CA ILE A 16 -19.19 -24.59 7.68
C ILE A 16 -19.68 -25.95 8.14
N ARG A 17 -18.80 -26.96 8.13
CA ARG A 17 -19.14 -28.29 8.61
C ARG A 17 -19.48 -28.31 10.10
N CYS A 18 -18.75 -27.56 10.92
CA CYS A 18 -19.09 -27.41 12.33
C CYS A 18 -20.44 -26.71 12.48
N GLN A 19 -20.69 -25.62 11.76
CA GLN A 19 -21.96 -24.87 11.80
C GLN A 19 -23.20 -25.70 11.41
N THR A 20 -23.05 -26.60 10.45
CA THR A 20 -24.13 -27.51 10.01
C THR A 20 -24.26 -28.76 10.88
N THR A 21 -23.32 -28.97 11.81
CA THR A 21 -23.36 -30.09 12.74
C THR A 21 -24.04 -29.64 14.03
N SER A 22 -25.25 -30.12 14.28
CA SER A 22 -25.99 -29.86 15.51
C SER A 22 -25.13 -30.15 16.75
N GLY A 23 -25.02 -29.17 17.66
CA GLY A 23 -24.23 -29.27 18.88
C GLY A 23 -22.72 -28.98 18.73
N CYS A 24 -22.24 -28.57 17.56
CA CYS A 24 -20.84 -28.17 17.40
C CYS A 24 -20.57 -26.76 17.94
N MET A 25 -19.63 -26.65 18.88
CA MET A 25 -19.18 -25.40 19.48
C MET A 25 -17.77 -24.98 19.01
N ALA A 26 -16.96 -25.94 18.54
CA ALA A 26 -15.60 -25.70 18.06
C ALA A 26 -15.19 -26.74 17.02
N PHE A 27 -14.10 -26.50 16.28
CA PHE A 27 -13.53 -27.47 15.36
C PHE A 27 -12.00 -27.47 15.38
N ALA A 28 -11.37 -28.51 14.81
CA ALA A 28 -9.99 -28.47 14.36
C ALA A 28 -9.91 -28.80 12.87
N TYR A 29 -8.94 -28.25 12.18
CA TYR A 29 -8.66 -28.46 10.77
C TYR A 29 -7.19 -28.77 10.56
N SER A 30 -6.86 -29.73 9.70
CA SER A 30 -5.49 -30.04 9.30
C SER A 30 -5.24 -29.60 7.86
N PRO A 31 -4.40 -28.58 7.61
CA PRO A 31 -4.10 -28.12 6.26
C PRO A 31 -3.48 -29.20 5.36
N SER A 32 -2.59 -30.04 5.91
CA SER A 32 -1.89 -31.05 5.09
C SER A 32 -2.76 -32.26 4.75
N THR A 33 -3.75 -32.59 5.58
CA THR A 33 -4.60 -33.78 5.40
C THR A 33 -6.04 -33.45 5.02
N ARG A 34 -6.40 -32.15 5.03
CA ARG A 34 -7.75 -31.65 4.74
C ARG A 34 -8.85 -32.21 5.65
N GLN A 35 -8.45 -32.68 6.83
CA GLN A 35 -9.37 -33.26 7.82
C GLN A 35 -9.96 -32.18 8.72
N CYS A 36 -11.25 -32.32 9.02
CA CYS A 36 -12.03 -31.47 9.90
C CYS A 36 -12.62 -32.27 11.06
N TRP A 37 -12.47 -31.76 12.29
CA TRP A 37 -12.98 -32.36 13.53
C TRP A 37 -13.96 -31.43 14.24
N PRO A 38 -15.28 -31.58 14.05
CA PRO A 38 -16.31 -30.89 14.83
C PRO A 38 -16.31 -31.33 16.32
N LYS A 39 -16.46 -30.39 17.25
CA LYS A 39 -16.36 -30.57 18.71
C LYS A 39 -17.53 -29.90 19.43
N THR A 40 -18.00 -30.52 20.51
CA THR A 40 -19.11 -30.06 21.38
C THR A 40 -18.71 -29.14 22.52
N SER A 41 -17.43 -28.93 22.76
CA SER A 41 -16.96 -28.11 23.88
C SER A 41 -15.78 -27.24 23.45
N THR A 42 -15.70 -26.07 24.06
CA THR A 42 -14.55 -25.14 23.97
C THR A 42 -13.50 -25.42 25.05
N GLY A 43 -13.86 -26.22 26.07
CA GLY A 43 -12.99 -26.59 27.19
C GLY A 43 -12.38 -27.98 27.05
N GLY A 44 -11.07 -28.06 27.29
CA GLY A 44 -10.25 -29.27 27.29
C GLY A 44 -8.88 -28.95 26.71
N GLY A 45 -7.90 -28.66 27.55
CA GLY A 45 -6.53 -28.31 27.14
C GLY A 45 -5.95 -29.38 26.22
N GLY A 46 -6.06 -29.15 24.91
CA GLY A 46 -5.51 -30.04 23.90
C GLY A 46 -3.99 -29.92 23.88
N LYS A 47 -3.29 -31.05 23.74
CA LYS A 47 -1.87 -31.02 23.44
C LYS A 47 -1.67 -30.32 22.08
N PRO A 48 -0.72 -29.39 21.95
CA PRO A 48 -0.38 -28.81 20.66
C PRO A 48 0.02 -29.91 19.68
N GLU A 49 -0.72 -30.02 18.57
CA GLU A 49 -0.34 -30.84 17.42
C GLU A 49 0.03 -29.88 16.29
N GLY A 50 1.27 -29.95 15.80
CA GLY A 50 1.89 -28.90 14.96
C GLY A 50 1.26 -28.63 13.59
N ASN A 51 0.22 -29.37 13.20
CA ASN A 51 -0.45 -29.24 11.90
C ASN A 51 -1.98 -29.23 12.03
N ARG A 52 -2.50 -28.78 13.19
CA ARG A 52 -3.94 -28.59 13.41
C ARG A 52 -4.23 -27.15 13.83
N ILE A 53 -5.14 -26.52 13.10
CA ILE A 53 -5.68 -25.18 13.37
C ILE A 53 -7.03 -25.35 14.04
N SER A 54 -7.28 -24.71 15.18
CA SER A 54 -8.58 -24.77 15.87
C SER A 54 -9.43 -23.53 15.59
N GLY A 55 -10.76 -23.68 15.56
CA GLY A 55 -11.72 -22.60 15.37
C GLY A 55 -13.01 -22.81 16.17
N TYR A 56 -13.85 -21.78 16.28
CA TYR A 56 -15.12 -21.81 17.01
C TYR A 56 -16.32 -21.65 16.08
N SER A 57 -17.47 -22.27 16.40
CA SER A 57 -18.69 -22.12 15.58
C SER A 57 -19.27 -20.69 15.64
N SER A 58 -18.91 -19.92 16.67
CA SER A 58 -19.27 -18.51 16.88
C SER A 58 -18.47 -17.51 16.04
N ASN A 59 -17.47 -17.93 15.26
CA ASN A 59 -16.66 -17.04 14.41
C ASN A 59 -17.37 -16.58 13.11
N MET A 60 -18.71 -16.48 13.06
CA MET A 60 -19.46 -16.04 11.88
C MET A 60 -19.23 -14.56 11.47
N CYS A 61 -18.70 -13.70 12.35
CA CYS A 61 -18.47 -12.28 12.07
C CYS A 61 -16.99 -11.93 11.86
N GLY A 62 -16.12 -12.89 11.51
CA GLY A 62 -14.66 -12.68 11.44
C GLY A 62 -14.12 -11.66 10.42
N GLY A 63 -15.00 -10.91 9.74
CA GLY A 63 -14.68 -9.65 9.07
C GLY A 63 -15.30 -8.45 9.80
N PHE A 64 -16.60 -8.53 10.14
CA PHE A 64 -17.34 -7.43 10.78
C PHE A 64 -17.07 -7.27 12.30
N ILE A 65 -16.43 -6.17 12.72
CA ILE A 65 -16.49 -5.63 14.09
C ILE A 65 -17.93 -5.37 14.48
N ARG A 66 -18.29 -5.85 15.67
CA ARG A 66 -19.52 -5.52 16.36
C ARG A 66 -19.37 -4.28 17.23
N LYS A 67 -20.31 -3.33 17.14
CA LYS A 67 -20.45 -2.21 18.07
C LYS A 67 -21.88 -2.13 18.58
N ASP A 68 -22.04 -2.29 19.89
CA ASP A 68 -23.33 -2.18 20.59
C ASP A 68 -23.69 -0.70 20.85
N ASP A 69 -24.98 -0.43 20.99
CA ASP A 69 -25.60 0.90 21.14
C ASP A 69 -25.11 1.95 20.12
N TRP A 70 -24.94 1.51 18.87
CA TRP A 70 -24.38 2.33 17.80
C TRP A 70 -25.12 2.11 16.48
N ASP A 71 -25.50 3.21 15.84
CA ASP A 71 -26.18 3.23 14.55
C ASP A 71 -25.30 3.88 13.48
N ILE A 72 -25.33 3.34 12.27
CA ILE A 72 -24.67 3.90 11.08
C ILE A 72 -25.75 4.32 10.07
N PRO A 73 -26.13 5.61 10.02
CA PRO A 73 -27.29 6.06 9.26
C PRO A 73 -27.06 6.02 7.75
N GLY A 74 -28.13 5.73 7.01
CA GLY A 74 -28.14 5.74 5.55
C GLY A 74 -27.39 4.56 4.92
N ASN A 75 -27.13 4.69 3.61
CA ASN A 75 -26.48 3.68 2.76
C ASN A 75 -27.17 2.30 2.77
N ASP A 76 -28.45 2.25 3.11
CA ASP A 76 -29.25 1.03 3.11
C ASP A 76 -29.35 0.47 1.70
N ILE A 77 -29.02 -0.82 1.55
CA ILE A 77 -29.12 -1.52 0.26
C ILE A 77 -30.58 -1.75 -0.12
N LEU A 78 -31.44 -1.87 0.88
CA LEU A 78 -32.84 -2.19 0.74
C LEU A 78 -33.68 -0.98 1.19
N SER A 79 -34.81 -0.76 0.53
CA SER A 79 -35.76 0.30 0.88
C SER A 79 -36.49 0.06 2.21
N SER A 80 -36.33 -1.11 2.82
CA SER A 80 -36.93 -1.49 4.11
C SER A 80 -36.06 -2.51 4.85
N PRO A 81 -36.10 -2.54 6.20
CA PRO A 81 -35.37 -3.52 6.99
C PRO A 81 -35.85 -4.95 6.73
N VAL A 82 -34.93 -5.89 6.93
CA VAL A 82 -35.22 -7.32 6.86
C VAL A 82 -35.37 -7.88 8.28
N GLN A 83 -36.38 -8.69 8.50
CA GLN A 83 -36.58 -9.38 9.78
C GLN A 83 -35.61 -10.56 9.93
N VAL A 84 -34.89 -10.62 11.05
CA VAL A 84 -33.92 -11.68 11.36
C VAL A 84 -33.99 -12.06 12.85
N SER A 85 -33.66 -13.29 13.21
CA SER A 85 -33.82 -13.76 14.61
C SER A 85 -32.85 -13.11 15.60
N ASP A 86 -31.67 -12.73 15.13
CA ASP A 86 -30.56 -12.24 15.95
C ASP A 86 -29.51 -11.47 15.14
N TYR A 87 -28.54 -10.89 15.85
CA TYR A 87 -27.41 -10.17 15.29
C TYR A 87 -26.61 -11.03 14.29
N ALA A 88 -26.37 -12.32 14.60
CA ALA A 88 -25.61 -13.21 13.74
C ALA A 88 -26.32 -13.44 12.40
N SER A 89 -27.64 -13.54 12.42
CA SER A 89 -28.49 -13.64 11.24
C SER A 89 -28.47 -12.36 10.41
N CYS A 90 -28.36 -11.18 11.04
CA CYS A 90 -28.13 -9.93 10.33
C CYS A 90 -26.74 -9.87 9.66
N CYS A 91 -25.71 -10.39 10.32
CA CYS A 91 -24.38 -10.52 9.75
C CYS A 91 -24.38 -11.42 8.50
N VAL A 92 -24.96 -12.62 8.59
CA VAL A 92 -25.11 -13.54 7.46
C VAL A 92 -25.90 -12.89 6.33
N LYS A 93 -26.94 -12.12 6.68
CA LYS A 93 -27.72 -11.37 5.69
C LYS A 93 -26.86 -10.35 4.97
N CYS A 94 -25.98 -9.63 5.67
CA CYS A 94 -25.03 -8.73 5.03
C CYS A 94 -24.05 -9.48 4.12
N GLN A 95 -23.38 -10.53 4.61
CA GLN A 95 -22.42 -11.32 3.82
C GLN A 95 -23.00 -11.91 2.52
N THR A 96 -24.29 -12.22 2.52
CA THR A 96 -25.00 -12.78 1.35
C THR A 96 -25.67 -11.72 0.48
N THR A 97 -25.69 -10.46 0.92
CA THR A 97 -26.22 -9.34 0.14
C THR A 97 -25.09 -8.71 -0.66
N SER A 98 -25.16 -8.82 -1.98
CA SER A 98 -24.15 -8.24 -2.88
C SER A 98 -23.95 -6.74 -2.59
N GLY A 99 -22.70 -6.34 -2.38
CA GLY A 99 -22.34 -4.95 -2.08
C GLY A 99 -22.48 -4.55 -0.61
N CYS A 100 -22.87 -5.45 0.30
CA CYS A 100 -22.93 -5.14 1.73
C CYS A 100 -21.55 -5.13 2.38
N LYS A 101 -21.23 -4.01 3.03
CA LYS A 101 -19.97 -3.77 3.75
C LYS A 101 -20.18 -3.38 5.21
N ALA A 102 -21.42 -3.14 5.60
CA ALA A 102 -21.80 -2.86 6.97
C ALA A 102 -23.27 -3.21 7.18
N PHE A 103 -23.72 -3.31 8.41
CA PHE A 103 -25.13 -3.47 8.75
C PHE A 103 -25.46 -2.87 10.11
N ALA A 104 -26.73 -2.52 10.32
CA ALA A 104 -27.28 -2.22 11.64
C ALA A 104 -28.35 -3.27 11.99
N TYR A 105 -28.45 -3.64 13.25
CA TYR A 105 -29.43 -4.59 13.78
C TYR A 105 -30.13 -4.02 15.02
N SER A 106 -31.43 -4.27 15.13
CA SER A 106 -32.29 -3.87 16.25
C SER A 106 -32.68 -5.09 17.10
N PRO A 107 -32.12 -5.25 18.32
CA PRO A 107 -32.48 -6.36 19.20
C PRO A 107 -33.96 -6.44 19.55
N SER A 108 -34.63 -5.30 19.76
CA SER A 108 -36.03 -5.24 20.18
C SER A 108 -37.01 -5.52 19.03
N THR A 109 -36.76 -4.96 17.84
CA THR A 109 -37.65 -5.09 16.68
C THR A 109 -37.25 -6.17 15.69
N LYS A 110 -36.10 -6.83 15.90
CA LYS A 110 -35.55 -7.89 15.04
C LYS A 110 -35.27 -7.43 13.60
N GLU A 111 -35.11 -6.12 13.41
CA GLU A 111 -34.84 -5.50 12.12
C GLU A 111 -33.34 -5.47 11.81
N CYS A 112 -33.00 -5.75 10.55
CA CYS A 112 -31.66 -5.73 10.00
C CYS A 112 -31.60 -4.83 8.78
N TRP A 113 -30.61 -3.93 8.75
CA TRP A 113 -30.35 -3.00 7.65
C TRP A 113 -28.97 -3.30 7.05
N PRO A 114 -28.90 -4.08 5.95
CA PRO A 114 -27.67 -4.24 5.17
C PRO A 114 -27.31 -2.94 4.46
N LYS A 115 -26.03 -2.56 4.50
CA LYS A 115 -25.54 -1.25 4.03
C LYS A 115 -24.34 -1.37 3.11
N THR A 116 -24.24 -0.48 2.13
CA THR A 116 -23.13 -0.44 1.16
C THR A 116 -21.82 0.10 1.75
N SER A 117 -21.89 0.88 2.84
CA SER A 117 -20.74 1.44 3.57
C SER A 117 -21.16 1.93 4.96
N THR A 118 -20.20 2.39 5.77
CA THR A 118 -20.45 3.09 7.04
C THR A 118 -20.78 4.59 6.86
N GLY A 119 -20.81 5.10 5.61
CA GLY A 119 -21.03 6.51 5.34
C GLY A 119 -20.02 7.44 6.03
N ASN A 120 -20.50 8.57 6.54
CA ASN A 120 -19.72 9.57 7.29
C ASN A 120 -19.47 9.16 8.77
N GLY A 121 -19.66 7.88 9.12
CA GLY A 121 -19.58 7.39 10.49
C GLY A 121 -20.96 7.17 11.14
N GLY A 122 -20.95 6.77 12.41
CA GLY A 122 -22.16 6.48 13.18
C GLY A 122 -22.31 7.33 14.45
N PHE A 123 -23.37 7.09 15.20
CA PHE A 123 -23.66 7.77 16.47
C PHE A 123 -24.24 6.79 17.49
N SER A 124 -24.15 7.16 18.78
CA SER A 124 -24.71 6.36 19.86
C SER A 124 -26.24 6.33 19.78
N ARG A 125 -26.83 5.14 19.75
CA ARG A 125 -28.27 4.93 19.72
C ARG A 125 -28.59 3.62 20.42
N SER A 126 -29.40 3.70 21.47
CA SER A 126 -29.86 2.50 22.17
C SER A 126 -30.63 1.56 21.23
N ASP A 127 -30.56 0.27 21.53
CA ASP A 127 -31.21 -0.77 20.71
C ASP A 127 -30.69 -0.83 19.26
N ARG A 128 -29.43 -0.44 19.04
CA ARG A 128 -28.75 -0.61 17.75
C ARG A 128 -27.41 -1.31 17.95
N ILE A 129 -27.21 -2.38 17.19
CA ILE A 129 -25.94 -3.10 17.12
C ILE A 129 -25.49 -3.05 15.67
N SER A 130 -24.36 -2.41 15.43
CA SER A 130 -23.77 -2.31 14.10
C SER A 130 -22.67 -3.35 13.90
N GLY A 131 -22.60 -3.94 12.72
CA GLY A 131 -21.51 -4.80 12.27
C GLY A 131 -20.85 -4.23 11.02
N PHE A 132 -19.54 -4.01 11.03
CA PHE A 132 -18.79 -3.39 9.93
C PHE A 132 -17.35 -3.89 9.94
N ASP A 133 -16.70 -4.06 8.77
CA ASP A 133 -15.38 -4.73 8.68
C ASP A 133 -14.34 -3.98 9.54
N ASP A 134 -13.25 -4.59 10.04
CA ASP A 134 -12.28 -4.01 11.03
C ASP A 134 -11.43 -2.81 10.55
N ASP A 135 -12.00 -2.06 9.63
CA ASP A 135 -11.33 -1.05 8.84
C ASP A 135 -11.84 0.35 9.22
N VAL A 136 -12.10 0.49 10.53
CA VAL A 136 -12.74 1.62 11.21
C VAL A 136 -12.00 2.93 11.00
N VAL A 137 -12.64 3.80 10.22
CA VAL A 137 -12.63 5.24 10.47
C VAL A 137 -12.87 5.47 11.97
N GLY A 138 -11.84 5.92 12.71
CA GLY A 138 -11.85 6.07 14.16
C GLY A 138 -10.77 5.26 14.91
N ALA A 139 -10.07 4.33 14.25
CA ALA A 139 -8.90 3.67 14.86
C ALA A 139 -7.79 4.70 15.08
N THR A 140 -7.15 4.66 16.24
CA THR A 140 -6.10 5.61 16.56
C THR A 140 -4.71 5.01 16.40
N TRP A 141 -3.76 5.83 15.98
CA TRP A 141 -2.34 5.48 15.90
C TRP A 141 -1.54 6.63 16.50
N LYS A 142 -0.76 6.32 17.53
CA LYS A 142 0.10 7.30 18.18
C LYS A 142 1.44 7.34 17.45
N GLU A 143 1.80 8.49 16.91
CA GLU A 143 3.12 8.68 16.33
C GLU A 143 4.20 8.54 17.42
N HIS A 144 5.34 7.96 17.03
CA HIS A 144 6.47 7.72 17.92
C HIS A 144 7.83 7.84 17.21
N TRP A 145 7.86 8.51 16.06
CA TRP A 145 9.05 8.75 15.25
C TRP A 145 9.47 10.22 15.28
N PHE A 146 10.77 10.48 15.15
CA PHE A 146 11.35 11.84 15.17
C PHE A 146 10.79 12.70 16.33
N GLU A 147 10.39 13.95 16.04
CA GLU A 147 9.66 14.84 16.95
C GLU A 147 8.13 14.64 16.93
N HIS A 148 7.63 13.70 16.11
CA HIS A 148 6.20 13.46 15.96
C HIS A 148 5.64 12.74 17.19
N ASN A 149 4.51 13.24 17.66
CA ASN A 149 3.82 12.74 18.86
C ASN A 149 2.33 13.10 18.79
N GLN A 150 1.71 13.08 17.61
CA GLN A 150 0.26 13.28 17.47
C GLN A 150 -0.48 11.97 17.71
N LEU A 151 -1.71 12.08 18.23
CA LEU A 151 -2.65 10.98 18.16
C LEU A 151 -3.41 11.12 16.85
N LEU A 152 -3.19 10.18 15.95
CA LEU A 152 -3.83 10.16 14.65
C LEU A 152 -5.11 9.36 14.72
N THR A 153 -6.12 9.78 13.96
CA THR A 153 -7.38 9.06 13.79
C THR A 153 -7.50 8.62 12.34
N ARG A 154 -7.76 7.33 12.12
CA ARG A 154 -8.04 6.78 10.79
C ARG A 154 -9.32 7.42 10.25
N VAL A 155 -9.28 8.00 9.06
CA VAL A 155 -10.41 8.67 8.42
C VAL A 155 -10.91 7.96 7.15
N TYR A 156 -10.11 7.05 6.59
CA TYR A 156 -10.50 6.18 5.47
C TYR A 156 -9.70 4.87 5.50
N TYR A 157 -10.30 3.81 4.97
CA TYR A 157 -9.61 2.54 4.80
C TYR A 157 -10.20 1.69 3.65
N ASP A 158 -9.34 1.03 2.87
CA ASP A 158 -9.69 -0.03 1.93
C ASP A 158 -8.57 -1.10 1.84
N ASN A 159 -8.59 -1.94 0.78
CA ASN A 159 -7.57 -2.97 0.55
C ASN A 159 -6.19 -2.42 0.14
N ASP A 160 -6.11 -1.12 -0.15
CA ASP A 160 -4.93 -0.45 -0.70
C ASP A 160 -4.43 0.65 0.24
N LEU A 161 -5.30 1.28 1.01
CA LEU A 161 -5.01 2.50 1.78
C LEU A 161 -5.58 2.42 3.19
N ALA A 162 -4.80 2.89 4.16
CA ALA A 162 -5.25 3.31 5.47
C ALA A 162 -4.87 4.79 5.66
N LEU A 163 -5.86 5.68 5.71
CA LEU A 163 -5.65 7.13 5.78
C LEU A 163 -5.90 7.64 7.20
N TYR A 164 -4.97 8.41 7.73
CA TYR A 164 -4.96 8.92 9.10
C TYR A 164 -4.77 10.44 9.10
N TYR A 165 -5.53 11.15 9.93
CA TYR A 165 -5.40 12.58 10.17
C TYR A 165 -5.12 12.85 11.64
N ASP A 166 -4.47 13.98 11.92
CA ASP A 166 -4.67 14.68 13.19
C ASP A 166 -5.89 15.60 13.13
N ASP A 167 -6.21 16.27 14.24
CA ASP A 167 -7.42 17.11 14.34
C ASP A 167 -7.37 18.38 13.45
N ASP A 168 -6.20 18.71 12.86
CA ASP A 168 -6.01 19.93 12.07
C ASP A 168 -6.28 19.74 10.56
N VAL A 169 -6.53 18.50 10.11
CA VAL A 169 -6.89 18.22 8.72
C VAL A 169 -8.40 18.24 8.53
N ALA A 170 -8.87 19.03 7.57
CA ALA A 170 -10.30 19.12 7.27
C ALA A 170 -10.84 17.78 6.73
N HIS A 171 -11.79 17.17 7.44
CA HIS A 171 -12.46 15.92 7.04
C HIS A 171 -13.15 15.99 5.66
N SER A 172 -13.49 17.19 5.17
CA SER A 172 -14.02 17.40 3.83
C SER A 172 -13.05 16.97 2.71
N THR A 173 -11.76 16.85 3.01
CA THR A 173 -10.72 16.43 2.05
C THR A 173 -10.65 14.90 1.85
N VAL A 174 -11.26 14.12 2.75
CA VAL A 174 -11.18 12.64 2.75
C VAL A 174 -11.57 12.01 1.41
N PRO A 175 -12.69 12.36 0.75
CA PRO A 175 -13.07 11.70 -0.51
C PRO A 175 -12.07 11.92 -1.65
N TYR A 176 -11.37 13.05 -1.65
CA TYR A 176 -10.40 13.41 -2.69
C TYR A 176 -9.06 12.72 -2.46
N ILE A 177 -8.54 12.81 -1.23
CA ILE A 177 -7.27 12.19 -0.83
C ILE A 177 -7.37 10.67 -0.94
N SER A 178 -8.42 10.06 -0.38
CA SER A 178 -8.58 8.61 -0.40
C SER A 178 -8.67 8.06 -1.81
N ARG A 179 -9.47 8.67 -2.68
CA ARG A 179 -9.59 8.25 -4.08
C ARG A 179 -8.24 8.28 -4.79
N TYR A 180 -7.53 9.42 -4.71
CA TYR A 180 -6.24 9.58 -5.36
C TYR A 180 -5.21 8.56 -4.84
N LEU A 181 -5.04 8.45 -3.52
CA LEU A 181 -4.04 7.57 -2.92
C LEU A 181 -4.32 6.09 -3.15
N SER A 182 -5.58 5.66 -3.07
CA SER A 182 -5.94 4.27 -3.40
C SER A 182 -5.63 3.95 -4.86
N ASP A 183 -5.96 4.85 -5.79
CA ASP A 183 -5.67 4.65 -7.21
C ASP A 183 -4.15 4.67 -7.50
N ALA A 184 -3.43 5.59 -6.86
CA ALA A 184 -1.97 5.67 -6.94
C ALA A 184 -1.29 4.41 -6.40
N TRP A 185 -1.74 3.90 -5.26
CA TRP A 185 -1.16 2.71 -4.65
C TRP A 185 -1.46 1.44 -5.45
N ARG A 186 -2.66 1.33 -6.05
CA ARG A 186 -2.98 0.25 -7.01
C ARG A 186 -2.06 0.30 -8.22
N TYR A 187 -1.81 1.49 -8.76
CA TYR A 187 -0.86 1.68 -9.86
C TYR A 187 0.53 1.19 -9.47
N VAL A 188 1.00 1.58 -8.28
CA VAL A 188 2.30 1.16 -7.74
C VAL A 188 2.38 -0.36 -7.61
N LYS A 189 1.44 -1.00 -6.92
CA LYS A 189 1.45 -2.46 -6.73
C LYS A 189 1.42 -3.23 -8.04
N ARG A 190 0.63 -2.78 -9.01
CA ARG A 190 0.51 -3.40 -10.33
C ARG A 190 1.83 -3.38 -11.10
N ASN A 191 2.58 -2.29 -11.00
CA ASN A 191 3.76 -2.04 -11.83
C ASN A 191 5.08 -2.44 -11.15
N TYR A 192 5.19 -2.23 -9.83
CA TYR A 192 6.44 -2.31 -9.07
C TYR A 192 6.49 -3.49 -8.09
N GLY A 193 5.43 -4.30 -8.02
CA GLY A 193 5.37 -5.53 -7.24
C GLY A 193 4.71 -5.38 -5.87
N SER A 194 4.97 -6.34 -4.98
CA SER A 194 4.39 -6.38 -3.64
C SER A 194 5.23 -5.60 -2.63
N PHE A 195 4.56 -4.90 -1.71
CA PHE A 195 5.16 -4.05 -0.69
C PHE A 195 4.90 -4.61 0.71
N GLY A 196 5.41 -5.83 0.94
CA GLY A 196 5.21 -6.56 2.19
C GLY A 196 3.91 -7.37 2.24
N PRO A 197 3.68 -8.11 3.35
CA PRO A 197 2.57 -9.05 3.48
C PRO A 197 1.20 -8.37 3.60
N ASP A 198 1.15 -7.20 4.24
CA ASP A 198 -0.07 -6.40 4.32
C ASP A 198 -0.33 -5.62 3.01
N GLY A 199 0.72 -5.03 2.43
CA GLY A 199 0.65 -4.42 1.11
C GLY A 199 -0.25 -3.17 1.02
N ARG A 200 -0.69 -2.59 2.14
CA ARG A 200 -1.37 -1.29 2.16
C ARG A 200 -0.37 -0.15 2.25
N LEU A 201 -0.82 1.01 1.79
CA LEU A 201 -0.24 2.31 2.09
C LEU A 201 -0.90 2.86 3.34
N TYR A 202 -0.10 3.31 4.31
CA TYR A 202 -0.53 4.04 5.48
C TYR A 202 -0.20 5.50 5.26
N ALA A 203 -1.21 6.32 5.00
CA ALA A 203 -1.00 7.72 4.70
C ALA A 203 -1.44 8.59 5.87
N ILE A 204 -0.55 9.46 6.31
CA ILE A 204 -0.74 10.38 7.43
C ILE A 204 -0.69 11.79 6.89
N PHE A 205 -1.67 12.61 7.28
CA PHE A 205 -1.72 14.01 6.92
C PHE A 205 -1.88 14.88 8.17
N HIS A 206 -1.17 16.00 8.16
CA HIS A 206 -1.28 17.12 9.10
C HIS A 206 -1.50 18.42 8.32
N THR A 207 -1.94 19.49 8.96
CA THR A 207 -2.03 20.82 8.34
C THR A 207 -1.20 21.83 9.13
N GLY A 208 -0.29 22.55 8.47
CA GLY A 208 0.43 23.69 9.06
C GLY A 208 1.51 23.31 10.09
N LYS A 209 1.97 22.07 10.10
CA LYS A 209 3.03 21.54 10.99
C LYS A 209 3.85 20.47 10.26
N TYR A 210 4.99 20.04 10.80
CA TYR A 210 5.81 18.96 10.20
C TYR A 210 6.03 19.14 8.68
N SER A 211 6.59 20.31 8.31
CA SER A 211 6.67 20.74 6.91
C SER A 211 7.41 19.73 6.04
N GLY A 212 6.89 19.51 4.84
CA GLY A 212 7.39 18.50 3.90
C GLY A 212 6.63 17.18 4.03
N GLY A 213 7.31 16.11 3.65
CA GLY A 213 6.87 14.74 3.81
C GLY A 213 8.03 13.84 4.21
N HIS A 214 7.71 12.67 4.77
CA HIS A 214 8.66 11.59 4.91
C HIS A 214 8.01 10.22 4.69
N PRO A 215 8.79 9.23 4.23
CA PRO A 215 8.31 7.88 3.99
C PRO A 215 8.83 6.89 5.05
N SER A 216 8.15 5.76 5.16
CA SER A 216 8.69 4.54 5.79
C SER A 216 8.21 3.29 5.08
N TYR A 217 8.82 2.15 5.39
CA TYR A 217 8.70 0.92 4.60
C TYR A 217 8.27 -0.25 5.47
N TYR A 218 7.61 -1.24 4.86
CA TYR A 218 7.09 -2.42 5.57
C TYR A 218 8.13 -3.24 6.35
N TYR A 219 9.43 -3.07 6.07
CA TYR A 219 10.51 -3.75 6.78
C TYR A 219 11.17 -2.91 7.89
N SER A 220 10.68 -1.68 8.11
CA SER A 220 11.20 -0.79 9.14
C SER A 220 10.37 -0.86 10.42
N ALA A 221 11.04 -1.14 11.54
CA ALA A 221 10.41 -1.10 12.86
C ALA A 221 10.03 0.32 13.31
N SER A 222 10.67 1.36 12.75
CA SER A 222 10.43 2.76 13.16
C SER A 222 9.00 3.23 12.93
N HIS A 223 8.29 2.61 11.99
CA HIS A 223 6.89 2.89 11.70
C HIS A 223 6.06 1.61 11.68
N ASP A 224 6.33 0.73 12.64
CA ASP A 224 5.50 -0.44 12.92
C ASP A 224 5.34 -1.38 11.71
N PHE A 225 6.40 -1.51 10.90
CA PHE A 225 6.46 -2.38 9.72
C PHE A 225 5.38 -2.07 8.67
N LYS A 226 5.10 -0.77 8.45
CA LYS A 226 4.11 -0.26 7.48
C LYS A 226 4.77 0.51 6.35
N ASN A 227 4.17 0.49 5.16
CA ASN A 227 4.51 1.45 4.11
C ASN A 227 3.84 2.77 4.44
N VAL A 228 4.60 3.76 4.88
CA VAL A 228 4.07 5.03 5.40
C VAL A 228 4.44 6.16 4.47
N ILE A 229 3.48 7.06 4.24
CA ILE A 229 3.77 8.44 3.86
C ILE A 229 3.18 9.33 4.95
N ASP A 230 3.94 10.32 5.39
CA ASP A 230 3.55 11.23 6.48
C ASP A 230 3.94 12.65 6.09
N GLN A 231 2.95 13.56 6.08
CA GLN A 231 3.07 14.85 5.43
C GLN A 231 2.29 15.93 6.16
N GLY A 232 2.86 17.14 6.22
CA GLY A 232 2.29 18.19 7.07
C GLY A 232 2.17 19.60 6.48
N ALA A 233 2.61 19.83 5.24
CA ALA A 233 2.55 21.15 4.61
C ALA A 233 1.13 21.76 4.63
N GLY A 234 0.15 21.09 4.00
CA GLY A 234 -1.26 21.51 3.92
C GLY A 234 -1.50 22.95 3.41
N PRO A 235 -2.76 23.37 3.20
CA PRO A 235 -3.96 22.54 3.13
C PRO A 235 -3.95 21.62 1.89
N TRP A 236 -4.79 20.59 1.90
CA TRP A 236 -4.67 19.46 0.98
C TRP A 236 -5.78 19.41 -0.07
N PHE A 237 -5.38 19.16 -1.32
CA PHE A 237 -6.26 18.92 -2.47
C PHE A 237 -7.18 20.09 -2.84
N GLU A 238 -6.77 21.32 -2.51
CA GLU A 238 -7.51 22.55 -2.85
C GLU A 238 -7.17 23.08 -4.25
N GLN A 239 -5.99 22.75 -4.79
CA GLN A 239 -5.50 23.24 -6.08
C GLN A 239 -4.60 22.23 -6.80
N LEU A 240 -4.31 22.50 -8.09
CA LEU A 240 -3.37 21.68 -8.85
C LEU A 240 -2.01 21.59 -8.15
N GLY A 241 -1.42 20.40 -8.14
CA GLY A 241 -0.14 20.13 -7.48
C GLY A 241 -0.22 19.88 -5.98
N SER A 242 -1.40 19.95 -5.36
CA SER A 242 -1.56 19.55 -3.95
C SER A 242 -1.23 18.07 -3.70
N MET A 243 -1.19 17.26 -4.75
CA MET A 243 -0.82 15.84 -4.69
C MET A 243 0.68 15.59 -4.96
N ASP A 244 1.50 16.61 -5.22
CA ASP A 244 2.92 16.43 -5.55
C ASP A 244 3.72 15.85 -4.38
N ILE A 245 3.53 16.38 -3.17
CA ILE A 245 4.19 15.84 -1.96
C ILE A 245 3.76 14.38 -1.71
N PRO A 246 2.46 14.00 -1.72
CA PRO A 246 2.13 12.60 -1.48
C PRO A 246 2.59 11.66 -2.58
N THR A 247 2.65 12.14 -3.82
CA THR A 247 3.24 11.38 -4.93
C THR A 247 4.73 11.15 -4.71
N HIS A 248 5.42 12.16 -4.22
CA HIS A 248 6.85 12.11 -3.92
C HIS A 248 7.15 11.08 -2.83
N GLU A 249 6.40 11.09 -1.74
CA GLU A 249 6.60 10.12 -0.65
C GLU A 249 6.26 8.68 -1.08
N ILE A 250 5.23 8.52 -1.92
CA ILE A 250 4.93 7.22 -2.54
C ILE A 250 6.12 6.73 -3.37
N PHE A 251 6.77 7.63 -4.13
CA PHE A 251 7.95 7.27 -4.90
C PHE A 251 9.07 6.74 -4.01
N HIS A 252 9.34 7.35 -2.86
CA HIS A 252 10.38 6.81 -1.97
C HIS A 252 10.09 5.39 -1.50
N ILE A 253 8.82 5.03 -1.30
CA ILE A 253 8.46 3.64 -1.02
C ILE A 253 8.76 2.75 -2.24
N VAL A 254 8.40 3.18 -3.45
CA VAL A 254 8.77 2.48 -4.70
C VAL A 254 10.29 2.28 -4.76
N GLU A 255 11.05 3.34 -4.56
CA GLU A 255 12.50 3.34 -4.61
C GLU A 255 13.14 2.36 -3.62
N MET A 256 12.58 2.27 -2.41
CA MET A 256 13.18 1.57 -1.27
C MET A 256 12.64 0.15 -1.06
N ALA A 257 11.59 -0.25 -1.78
CA ALA A 257 10.88 -1.51 -1.51
C ALA A 257 10.39 -2.28 -2.76
N SER A 258 10.56 -1.74 -3.97
CA SER A 258 10.09 -2.40 -5.21
C SER A 258 10.65 -3.81 -5.39
N PHE A 259 9.84 -4.69 -5.96
CA PHE A 259 10.22 -6.07 -6.27
C PHE A 259 10.85 -6.82 -5.10
N ASN A 260 10.30 -6.63 -3.90
CA ASN A 260 10.77 -7.28 -2.66
C ASN A 260 12.27 -7.05 -2.39
N THR A 261 12.80 -5.89 -2.75
CA THR A 261 14.20 -5.51 -2.55
C THR A 261 14.26 -4.25 -1.69
N GLN A 262 15.20 -4.21 -0.74
CA GLN A 262 15.26 -3.20 0.32
C GLN A 262 16.41 -2.22 0.08
N GLY A 263 16.12 -0.93 0.27
CA GLY A 263 17.05 0.18 0.10
C GLY A 263 17.07 0.75 -1.32
N SER A 264 17.75 1.89 -1.49
CA SER A 264 17.96 2.53 -2.79
C SER A 264 19.46 2.65 -3.08
N PRO A 265 19.95 2.05 -4.17
CA PRO A 265 21.37 2.15 -4.51
C PRO A 265 21.74 3.51 -5.10
N GLY A 266 20.79 4.34 -5.57
CA GLY A 266 21.10 5.64 -6.17
C GLY A 266 20.60 6.86 -5.39
N PHE A 267 19.86 6.66 -4.30
CA PHE A 267 19.40 7.74 -3.43
C PHE A 267 20.56 8.55 -2.86
N GLY A 268 20.31 9.85 -2.66
CA GLY A 268 21.26 10.79 -2.08
C GLY A 268 21.97 11.65 -3.12
N ASN A 269 22.61 12.72 -2.63
CA ASN A 269 23.27 13.70 -3.49
C ASN A 269 24.69 13.26 -3.85
N PRO A 270 25.18 13.62 -5.05
CA PRO A 270 26.59 13.48 -5.38
C PRO A 270 27.49 14.14 -4.31
N PRO A 271 28.64 13.54 -3.95
CA PRO A 271 29.24 12.36 -4.57
C PRO A 271 28.74 11.00 -4.02
N ASN A 272 27.85 10.98 -3.02
CA ASN A 272 27.46 9.76 -2.29
C ASN A 272 26.17 9.10 -2.81
N GLY A 273 25.53 9.71 -3.80
CA GLY A 273 24.38 9.20 -4.53
C GLY A 273 24.33 9.78 -5.95
N ILE A 274 23.27 9.48 -6.68
CA ILE A 274 23.14 9.82 -8.10
C ILE A 274 22.10 10.89 -8.32
N TRP A 275 20.88 10.65 -7.86
CA TRP A 275 19.70 11.41 -8.27
C TRP A 275 19.08 12.22 -7.14
N GLY A 276 19.75 12.31 -5.98
CA GLY A 276 19.26 13.09 -4.85
C GLY A 276 17.94 12.53 -4.31
N ASP A 277 17.20 13.43 -3.68
CA ASP A 277 15.87 13.19 -3.13
C ASP A 277 14.82 13.12 -4.25
N SER A 278 14.80 14.13 -5.13
CA SER A 278 13.60 14.40 -5.92
C SER A 278 13.62 13.92 -7.37
N LYS A 279 14.78 13.65 -7.99
CA LYS A 279 14.83 13.55 -9.47
C LYS A 279 14.06 12.36 -10.02
N MET A 280 14.20 11.19 -9.41
CA MET A 280 13.41 10.03 -9.83
C MET A 280 11.92 10.18 -9.45
N ALA A 281 11.60 10.90 -8.37
CA ALA A 281 10.24 11.24 -7.98
C ALA A 281 9.54 12.15 -9.01
N GLU A 282 10.25 13.10 -9.61
CA GLU A 282 9.73 14.00 -10.64
C GLU A 282 9.19 13.22 -11.85
N ILE A 283 9.96 12.26 -12.39
CA ILE A 283 9.52 11.45 -13.54
C ILE A 283 8.48 10.40 -13.15
N PHE A 284 8.56 9.84 -11.94
CA PHE A 284 7.54 8.95 -11.41
C PHE A 284 6.20 9.67 -11.28
N GLY A 285 6.18 10.89 -10.75
CA GLY A 285 4.94 11.66 -10.60
C GLY A 285 4.28 11.96 -11.95
N TYR A 286 5.08 12.34 -12.95
CA TYR A 286 4.58 12.48 -14.33
C TYR A 286 3.96 11.18 -14.87
N ASP A 287 4.67 10.05 -14.75
CA ASP A 287 4.21 8.73 -15.19
C ASP A 287 2.92 8.30 -14.46
N LEU A 288 2.87 8.48 -13.15
CA LEU A 288 1.71 8.16 -12.32
C LEU A 288 0.48 8.98 -12.72
N TYR A 289 0.61 10.31 -12.80
CA TYR A 289 -0.50 11.17 -13.19
C TYR A 289 -1.02 10.81 -14.58
N LYS A 290 -0.12 10.56 -15.54
CA LYS A 290 -0.50 10.07 -16.86
C LYS A 290 -1.22 8.72 -16.78
N GLY A 291 -0.71 7.78 -15.99
CA GLY A 291 -1.27 6.44 -15.81
C GLY A 291 -2.64 6.42 -15.12
N LEU A 292 -2.96 7.44 -14.32
CA LEU A 292 -4.27 7.64 -13.70
C LEU A 292 -5.23 8.48 -14.55
N GLY A 293 -4.79 8.98 -15.72
CA GLY A 293 -5.60 9.85 -16.58
C GLY A 293 -5.73 11.29 -16.06
N LEU A 294 -4.88 11.72 -15.13
CA LEU A 294 -4.83 13.08 -14.59
C LEU A 294 -4.03 14.00 -15.51
N THR A 295 -4.50 14.19 -16.75
CA THR A 295 -3.74 14.87 -17.82
C THR A 295 -3.29 16.28 -17.45
N ALA A 296 -4.14 17.06 -16.77
CA ALA A 296 -3.77 18.42 -16.35
C ALA A 296 -2.62 18.43 -15.32
N GLU A 297 -2.61 17.47 -14.40
CA GLU A 297 -1.52 17.33 -13.42
C GLU A 297 -0.24 16.84 -14.07
N ALA A 298 -0.35 15.85 -14.98
CA ALA A 298 0.79 15.35 -15.72
C ALA A 298 1.48 16.46 -16.53
N GLU A 299 0.73 17.26 -17.29
CA GLU A 299 1.32 18.35 -18.09
C GLU A 299 1.86 19.48 -17.22
N ARG A 300 1.23 19.80 -16.08
CA ARG A 300 1.76 20.77 -15.12
C ARG A 300 3.08 20.30 -14.52
N ALA A 301 3.13 19.08 -13.97
CA ALA A 301 4.32 18.51 -13.34
C ALA A 301 5.49 18.42 -14.33
N LYS A 302 5.20 17.99 -15.56
CA LYS A 302 6.17 17.98 -16.66
C LYS A 302 6.69 19.38 -16.98
N SER A 303 5.81 20.37 -17.10
CA SER A 303 6.20 21.74 -17.45
C SER A 303 7.12 22.35 -16.39
N LEU A 304 6.81 22.15 -15.10
CA LEU A 304 7.66 22.58 -13.99
C LEU A 304 9.03 21.89 -14.04
N SER A 305 9.04 20.58 -14.22
CA SER A 305 10.28 19.79 -14.22
C SER A 305 11.17 20.10 -15.43
N LEU A 306 10.59 20.38 -16.60
CA LEU A 306 11.33 20.80 -17.80
C LEU A 306 12.07 22.13 -17.63
N ALA A 307 11.51 23.04 -16.81
CA ALA A 307 12.11 24.34 -16.53
C ALA A 307 13.20 24.26 -15.44
N ASN A 308 13.20 23.22 -14.62
CA ASN A 308 14.09 23.09 -13.48
C ASN A 308 15.53 22.68 -13.88
N SER A 309 16.52 23.28 -13.22
CA SER A 309 17.93 22.93 -13.37
C SER A 309 18.61 22.84 -12.01
N ASP A 310 19.58 21.94 -11.90
CA ASP A 310 20.39 21.75 -10.70
C ASP A 310 21.87 21.98 -10.98
N ASN A 311 22.66 22.03 -9.91
CA ASN A 311 24.11 22.14 -9.99
C ASN A 311 24.84 20.80 -9.81
N PHE A 312 24.12 19.67 -9.92
CA PHE A 312 24.70 18.34 -9.84
C PHE A 312 24.23 17.44 -11.01
N PRO A 313 25.11 16.57 -11.54
CA PRO A 313 26.52 16.41 -11.15
C PRO A 313 27.42 17.57 -11.60
N ARG A 314 26.89 18.50 -12.39
CA ARG A 314 27.57 19.75 -12.79
C ARG A 314 26.59 20.93 -12.80
N PRO A 315 27.10 22.18 -12.77
CA PRO A 315 26.26 23.37 -12.93
C PRO A 315 25.34 23.30 -14.15
N ASN A 316 24.11 23.80 -13.99
CA ASN A 316 23.09 23.87 -15.06
C ASN A 316 22.70 22.51 -15.67
N THR A 317 22.62 21.46 -14.85
CA THR A 317 22.10 20.15 -15.27
C THR A 317 20.58 20.14 -15.25
N TYR A 318 19.94 19.91 -16.38
CA TYR A 318 18.48 19.76 -16.47
C TYR A 318 18.10 18.28 -16.45
N TRP A 319 17.97 17.71 -15.25
CA TRP A 319 17.70 16.28 -15.05
C TRP A 319 16.48 15.79 -15.82
N PHE A 320 15.34 16.47 -15.68
CA PHE A 320 14.11 16.03 -16.33
C PHE A 320 14.19 16.18 -17.85
N ARG A 321 14.59 17.37 -18.32
CA ARG A 321 14.64 17.72 -19.75
C ARG A 321 15.65 16.89 -20.53
N ASP A 322 16.87 16.77 -20.00
CA ASP A 322 18.00 16.21 -20.75
C ASP A 322 18.25 14.74 -20.41
N TRP A 323 17.73 14.20 -19.31
CA TRP A 323 17.90 12.79 -18.97
C TRP A 323 16.59 12.04 -18.81
N LEU A 324 15.80 12.35 -17.79
CA LEU A 324 14.69 11.48 -17.36
C LEU A 324 13.61 11.37 -18.43
N TYR A 325 13.18 12.47 -19.04
CA TYR A 325 12.15 12.44 -20.07
C TYR A 325 12.63 11.77 -21.37
N PRO A 326 13.84 12.07 -21.91
CA PRO A 326 14.40 11.33 -23.04
C PRO A 326 14.67 9.84 -22.76
N TRP A 327 15.00 9.47 -21.53
CA TRP A 327 15.18 8.08 -21.10
C TRP A 327 13.85 7.34 -21.03
N TYR A 328 12.89 7.93 -20.32
CA TYR A 328 11.52 7.46 -20.18
C TYR A 328 10.86 7.20 -21.53
N THR A 329 10.83 8.19 -22.42
CA THR A 329 10.14 8.09 -23.71
C THR A 329 10.78 7.08 -24.65
N ARG A 330 12.11 6.98 -24.72
CA ARG A 330 12.79 6.02 -25.59
C ARG A 330 12.58 4.56 -25.18
N GLY A 331 12.53 4.27 -23.89
CA GLY A 331 12.38 2.90 -23.39
C GLY A 331 10.93 2.37 -23.35
N GLY A 332 9.95 3.17 -23.79
CA GLY A 332 8.54 2.80 -23.72
C GLY A 332 7.87 3.22 -22.41
N GLU A 333 8.21 4.41 -21.91
CA GLU A 333 7.48 5.13 -20.85
C GLU A 333 7.50 4.38 -19.51
N THR A 334 6.33 4.06 -18.93
CA THR A 334 6.19 3.30 -17.67
C THR A 334 7.06 2.05 -17.67
N LYS A 335 7.17 1.37 -18.82
CA LYS A 335 7.99 0.17 -18.97
C LYS A 335 9.45 0.43 -18.62
N THR A 336 9.99 1.58 -19.00
CA THR A 336 11.38 1.98 -18.71
C THR A 336 11.61 2.07 -17.20
N LEU A 337 10.75 2.80 -16.48
CA LEU A 337 10.89 2.99 -15.03
C LEU A 337 10.80 1.65 -14.30
N VAL A 338 9.78 0.88 -14.64
CA VAL A 338 9.52 -0.45 -14.07
C VAL A 338 10.69 -1.41 -14.33
N ASN A 339 11.23 -1.41 -15.56
CA ASN A 339 12.37 -2.27 -15.90
C ASN A 339 13.63 -1.87 -15.15
N PHE A 340 13.86 -0.58 -14.91
CA PHE A 340 15.03 -0.12 -14.16
C PHE A 340 15.08 -0.72 -12.76
N PHE A 341 14.01 -0.57 -11.99
CA PHE A 341 13.92 -1.16 -10.66
C PHE A 341 13.93 -2.69 -10.68
N ARG A 342 13.34 -3.32 -11.71
CA ARG A 342 13.38 -4.77 -11.87
C ARG A 342 14.81 -5.27 -12.12
N LEU A 343 15.58 -4.59 -12.97
CA LEU A 343 16.97 -4.92 -13.26
C LEU A 343 17.83 -4.73 -12.00
N LEU A 344 17.64 -3.64 -11.26
CA LEU A 344 18.34 -3.44 -9.97
C LEU A 344 18.03 -4.59 -9.01
N ALA A 345 16.74 -4.92 -8.81
CA ALA A 345 16.33 -6.00 -7.94
C ALA A 345 16.92 -7.36 -8.38
N GLN A 346 17.09 -7.59 -9.68
CA GLN A 346 17.62 -8.84 -10.19
C GLN A 346 19.15 -8.95 -10.11
N TYR A 347 19.86 -7.87 -10.41
CA TYR A 347 21.31 -7.93 -10.70
C TYR A 347 22.18 -7.11 -9.75
N PHE A 348 21.65 -6.08 -9.11
CA PHE A 348 22.49 -5.22 -8.28
C PHE A 348 22.86 -5.92 -6.96
N PRO A 349 24.09 -5.79 -6.44
CA PRO A 349 24.55 -6.56 -5.29
C PRO A 349 23.71 -6.36 -4.02
N LYS A 350 23.47 -7.45 -3.29
CA LYS A 350 22.75 -7.48 -2.01
C LYS A 350 23.58 -8.14 -0.92
N HIS A 351 23.30 -7.83 0.34
CA HIS A 351 23.95 -8.52 1.46
C HIS A 351 23.58 -10.01 1.44
N PRO A 352 24.54 -10.92 1.71
CA PRO A 352 24.25 -12.36 1.71
C PRO A 352 23.09 -12.72 2.63
N GLY A 353 22.12 -13.48 2.10
CA GLY A 353 20.95 -13.95 2.86
C GLY A 353 19.88 -12.88 3.12
N THR A 354 20.01 -11.68 2.57
CA THR A 354 18.99 -10.63 2.69
C THR A 354 18.57 -10.11 1.31
N ASN A 355 17.48 -9.34 1.30
CA ASN A 355 17.05 -8.61 0.12
C ASN A 355 17.52 -7.14 0.12
N HIS A 356 18.46 -6.77 0.99
CA HIS A 356 18.95 -5.40 1.10
C HIS A 356 20.14 -5.15 0.19
N TYR A 357 20.11 -4.08 -0.60
CA TYR A 357 21.25 -3.71 -1.44
C TYR A 357 22.51 -3.50 -0.59
N ALA A 358 23.64 -3.95 -1.10
CA ALA A 358 24.89 -3.99 -0.31
C ALA A 358 25.67 -2.67 -0.32
N ARG A 359 25.37 -1.76 -1.28
CA ARG A 359 26.10 -0.52 -1.50
C ARG A 359 25.31 0.45 -2.39
N SER A 360 25.79 1.69 -2.48
CA SER A 360 25.38 2.63 -3.51
C SER A 360 25.95 2.26 -4.89
N MET A 361 25.28 2.72 -5.94
CA MET A 361 25.72 2.62 -7.33
C MET A 361 26.60 3.81 -7.72
N ASN A 362 27.44 3.60 -8.72
CA ASN A 362 28.20 4.68 -9.37
C ASN A 362 27.53 5.13 -10.68
N TRP A 363 28.07 6.18 -11.32
CA TRP A 363 27.51 6.76 -12.54
C TRP A 363 27.52 5.80 -13.73
N GLY A 364 28.56 4.99 -13.87
CA GLY A 364 28.64 3.99 -14.94
C GLY A 364 27.58 2.90 -14.78
N GLU A 365 27.34 2.46 -13.55
CA GLU A 365 26.27 1.51 -13.22
C GLU A 365 24.89 2.12 -13.47
N PHE A 366 24.65 3.35 -13.01
CA PHE A 366 23.39 4.05 -13.28
C PHE A 366 23.06 4.04 -14.78
N ILE A 367 24.03 4.44 -15.61
CA ILE A 367 23.83 4.55 -17.06
C ILE A 367 23.71 3.19 -17.73
N HIS A 368 24.44 2.17 -17.25
CA HIS A 368 24.34 0.81 -17.75
C HIS A 368 22.95 0.20 -17.46
N PHE A 369 22.46 0.32 -16.22
CA PHE A 369 21.13 -0.14 -15.83
C PHE A 369 20.02 0.65 -16.53
N SER A 370 20.17 1.96 -16.68
CA SER A 370 19.24 2.79 -17.47
C SER A 370 19.21 2.39 -18.95
N SER A 371 20.36 2.00 -19.52
CA SER A 371 20.44 1.50 -20.90
C SER A 371 19.70 0.17 -21.05
N GLY A 372 19.90 -0.76 -20.12
CA GLY A 372 19.15 -2.01 -20.07
C GLY A 372 17.65 -1.79 -19.93
N ALA A 373 17.25 -0.86 -19.07
CA ALA A 373 15.85 -0.53 -18.85
C ALA A 373 15.17 0.03 -20.10
N ALA A 374 15.90 0.87 -20.86
CA ALA A 374 15.44 1.45 -22.10
C ALA A 374 15.59 0.52 -23.32
N GLY A 375 16.35 -0.57 -23.19
CA GLY A 375 16.67 -1.48 -24.28
C GLY A 375 17.65 -0.91 -25.32
N THR A 376 18.23 0.27 -25.09
CA THR A 376 19.22 0.90 -25.97
C THR A 376 20.31 1.60 -25.18
N ASN A 377 21.50 1.75 -25.76
CA ASN A 377 22.63 2.41 -25.13
C ASN A 377 22.36 3.91 -24.88
N MET A 378 22.22 4.29 -23.61
CA MET A 378 21.92 5.65 -23.17
C MET A 378 23.16 6.53 -22.95
N LYS A 379 24.38 6.04 -23.23
CA LYS A 379 25.63 6.80 -23.05
C LYS A 379 25.60 8.17 -23.74
N ASN A 380 25.15 8.24 -24.99
CA ASN A 380 25.09 9.51 -25.72
C ASN A 380 24.13 10.51 -25.07
N GLN A 381 23.03 10.04 -24.49
CA GLN A 381 22.14 10.93 -23.75
C GLN A 381 22.77 11.40 -22.44
N ALA A 382 23.50 10.52 -21.75
CA ALA A 382 24.19 10.89 -20.53
C ALA A 382 25.29 11.94 -20.79
N ILE A 383 26.00 11.86 -21.93
CA ILE A 383 26.95 12.90 -22.36
C ILE A 383 26.25 14.26 -22.44
N ILE A 384 25.05 14.31 -23.03
CA ILE A 384 24.25 15.53 -23.15
C ILE A 384 23.85 16.05 -21.76
N ALA A 385 23.23 15.19 -20.94
CA ALA A 385 22.70 15.58 -19.64
C ALA A 385 23.79 15.94 -18.62
N PHE A 386 24.74 15.04 -18.41
CA PHE A 386 25.65 15.05 -17.26
C PHE A 386 27.09 15.42 -17.63
N GLY A 387 27.42 15.41 -18.92
CA GLY A 387 28.81 15.39 -19.38
C GLY A 387 29.38 13.98 -19.29
N TRP A 388 30.69 13.86 -19.56
CA TRP A 388 31.35 12.55 -19.60
C TRP A 388 32.81 12.64 -19.22
N THR A 389 33.16 12.07 -18.07
CA THR A 389 34.54 12.03 -17.58
C THR A 389 35.18 10.68 -17.88
N SER A 390 36.51 10.62 -17.82
CA SER A 390 37.24 9.35 -17.92
C SER A 390 36.82 8.36 -16.81
N GLU A 391 36.44 8.86 -15.64
CA GLU A 391 35.93 8.03 -14.55
C GLU A 391 34.58 7.41 -14.89
N MET A 392 33.64 8.18 -15.46
CA MET A 392 32.36 7.65 -15.95
C MET A 392 32.57 6.61 -17.06
N GLU A 393 33.54 6.83 -17.96
CA GLU A 393 33.91 5.86 -18.99
C GLU A 393 34.36 4.54 -18.37
N ASN A 394 35.29 4.60 -17.41
CA ASN A 394 35.82 3.41 -16.73
C ASN A 394 34.73 2.67 -15.97
N GLN A 395 33.91 3.39 -15.21
CA GLN A 395 32.78 2.84 -14.46
C GLN A 395 31.75 2.18 -15.40
N PHE A 396 31.43 2.81 -16.53
CA PHE A 396 30.45 2.30 -17.49
C PHE A 396 30.95 1.01 -18.15
N ASN A 397 32.22 0.98 -18.57
CA ASN A 397 32.82 -0.22 -19.16
C ASN A 397 32.93 -1.35 -18.12
N LYS A 398 33.26 -1.02 -16.87
CA LYS A 398 33.24 -1.99 -15.76
C LYS A 398 31.84 -2.52 -15.50
N ALA A 399 30.83 -1.67 -15.43
CA ALA A 399 29.44 -2.08 -15.23
C ALA A 399 28.95 -3.03 -16.33
N ARG A 400 29.29 -2.76 -17.60
CA ARG A 400 28.98 -3.67 -18.72
C ARG A 400 29.61 -5.06 -18.57
N SER A 401 30.79 -5.14 -17.97
CA SER A 401 31.46 -6.41 -17.69
C SER A 401 30.85 -7.12 -16.47
N ASP A 402 30.65 -6.38 -15.37
CA ASP A 402 30.15 -6.94 -14.10
C ASP A 402 28.69 -7.39 -14.22
N PHE A 403 27.89 -6.71 -15.07
CA PHE A 403 26.47 -6.96 -15.26
C PHE A 403 26.13 -7.35 -16.71
N ALA A 404 26.99 -8.15 -17.35
CA ALA A 404 26.88 -8.52 -18.77
C ALA A 404 25.56 -9.21 -19.18
N SER A 405 24.74 -9.66 -18.23
CA SER A 405 23.39 -10.18 -18.49
C SER A 405 22.35 -9.10 -18.82
N ILE A 406 22.68 -7.82 -18.60
CA ILE A 406 21.84 -6.69 -18.97
C ILE A 406 22.14 -6.31 -20.43
N ILE A 407 21.20 -6.64 -21.33
CA ILE A 407 21.37 -6.51 -22.78
C ILE A 407 20.60 -5.29 -23.31
N TYR A 408 21.23 -4.55 -24.23
CA TYR A 408 20.64 -3.44 -24.99
C TYR A 408 21.42 -3.24 -26.30
N ILE A 409 20.77 -2.59 -27.27
CA ILE A 409 21.35 -2.28 -28.59
C ILE A 409 22.05 -0.93 -28.66
#